data_AF-A0AAV2JYJ9-F1
#
_entry.id   AF-A0AAV2JYJ9-F1
#
_cell.length_a   1.000
_cell.length_b   1.000
_cell.length_c   1.000
_cell.angle_alpha   90.00
_cell.angle_beta   90.00
_cell.angle_gamma   90.00
#
_symmetry.space_group_name_H-M   'P 1'
#
loop_
_entity.id
_entity.type
_entity.pdbx_description
1 polymer ?
#
loop_
_entity_poly.entity_id
_entity_poly.type
_entity_poly.pdbx_seq_one_letter_code
_entity_poly.pdbx_strand_id
1 'polypeptide(L)'
;MTGVSTELRTADSLLVLLSSSECNGQDTVKQAAGEDRVREGHTHRLTCNFTTGFSTNSYLFWYRQKDDDSPKYMMRRDTFGSKHNSPEFDESKFGAEVVGNSLSLKMEAVDVTDSAVYYCALQPTLTGNTNTLNKNLCSKDNTIVQCLH
;
A
#
# COMPACT_ATOMS: atom_id res chain seq x y z
N MET A 1 -33.32 9.62 -10.20
CA MET A 1 -32.45 9.43 -9.02
C MET A 1 -31.02 9.74 -9.42
N THR A 2 -30.53 10.91 -9.07
CA THR A 2 -29.11 11.28 -9.21
C THR A 2 -28.35 10.57 -8.09
N GLY A 3 -27.56 9.55 -8.44
CA GLY A 3 -26.71 8.87 -7.46
C GLY A 3 -25.59 9.80 -6.99
N VAL A 4 -25.36 9.86 -5.67
CA VAL A 4 -24.20 10.53 -5.10
C VAL A 4 -22.95 9.74 -5.53
N SER A 5 -21.88 10.46 -5.85
CA SER A 5 -20.60 9.86 -6.25
C SER A 5 -19.54 10.16 -5.20
N THR A 6 -18.77 9.14 -4.84
CA THR A 6 -17.60 9.20 -3.96
C THR A 6 -16.34 9.28 -4.80
N GLU A 7 -15.41 10.15 -4.41
CA GLU A 7 -14.09 10.26 -5.04
C GLU A 7 -13.08 9.40 -4.27
N LEU A 8 -12.56 8.37 -4.92
CA LEU A 8 -11.49 7.54 -4.39
C LEU A 8 -10.22 7.86 -5.16
N ARG A 9 -9.17 8.25 -4.45
CA ARG A 9 -7.90 8.63 -5.06
C ARG A 9 -6.84 7.62 -4.66
N THR A 10 -6.10 7.10 -5.63
CA THR A 10 -4.83 6.42 -5.38
C THR A 10 -3.72 7.45 -5.50
N ALA A 11 -2.75 7.41 -4.59
CA ALA A 11 -1.63 8.35 -4.64
C ALA A 11 -0.71 8.07 -5.84
N ASP A 12 -0.25 9.14 -6.49
CA ASP A 12 0.71 9.10 -7.60
C ASP A 12 2.17 8.84 -7.14
N SER A 13 2.39 8.62 -5.84
CA SER A 13 3.72 8.54 -5.24
C SER A 13 4.05 7.17 -4.64
N LEU A 14 5.23 6.69 -5.03
CA LEU A 14 5.92 5.48 -4.60
C LEU A 14 6.21 5.52 -3.08
N LEU A 15 5.48 4.77 -2.26
CA LEU A 15 5.82 4.58 -0.83
C LEU A 15 6.51 3.21 -0.62
N VAL A 16 7.83 3.17 -0.80
CA VAL A 16 8.66 2.00 -0.42
C VAL A 16 9.23 2.26 0.97
N LEU A 17 8.86 1.41 1.94
CA LEU A 17 9.36 1.51 3.31
C LEU A 17 10.55 0.57 3.47
N LEU A 18 11.76 1.13 3.44
CA LEU A 18 13.00 0.37 3.58
C LEU A 18 13.41 0.30 5.06
N SER A 19 13.58 -0.90 5.59
CA SER A 19 13.96 -1.10 7.00
C SER A 19 15.44 -1.45 7.23
N SER A 20 16.29 -1.66 6.20
CA SER A 20 17.77 -1.58 6.35
C SER A 20 18.60 -1.66 5.05
N SER A 21 19.69 -0.89 5.07
CA SER A 21 20.99 -0.85 4.37
C SER A 21 21.30 -1.35 2.94
N GLU A 22 20.43 -1.97 2.15
CA GLU A 22 20.79 -2.29 0.74
C GLU A 22 19.67 -1.97 -0.26
N CYS A 23 19.75 -0.79 -0.87
CA CYS A 23 18.96 -0.44 -2.05
C CYS A 23 19.58 -1.06 -3.31
N ASN A 24 19.27 -2.31 -3.61
CA ASN A 24 19.22 -2.69 -5.02
C ASN A 24 17.93 -2.11 -5.59
N GLY A 25 18.00 -1.29 -6.65
CA GLY A 25 16.86 -0.61 -7.28
C GLY A 25 15.82 -1.52 -7.95
N GLN A 26 15.62 -2.73 -7.41
CA GLN A 26 14.72 -3.75 -7.89
C GLN A 26 13.34 -3.67 -7.22
N ASP A 27 13.26 -3.08 -6.02
CA ASP A 27 12.00 -2.94 -5.29
C ASP A 27 11.26 -1.66 -5.73
N THR A 28 10.05 -1.82 -6.26
CA THR A 28 9.19 -0.70 -6.68
C THR A 28 7.74 -0.98 -6.37
N VAL A 29 6.97 0.07 -6.08
CA VAL A 29 5.52 0.04 -5.92
C VAL A 29 4.90 0.95 -6.98
N LYS A 30 3.95 0.44 -7.75
CA LYS A 30 3.24 1.15 -8.81
C LYS A 30 1.75 1.08 -8.53
N GLN A 31 1.19 2.21 -8.11
CA GLN A 31 -0.26 2.39 -8.09
C GLN A 31 -0.70 2.96 -9.45
N ALA A 32 -1.86 2.54 -9.94
CA ALA A 32 -2.49 3.26 -11.04
C ALA A 32 -2.84 4.65 -10.51
N ALA A 33 -2.19 5.67 -11.04
CA ALA A 33 -2.49 7.08 -10.78
C ALA A 33 -3.91 7.37 -11.29
N GLY A 34 -4.81 7.83 -10.41
CA GLY A 34 -6.18 8.09 -10.82
C GLY A 34 -7.11 8.57 -9.72
N GLU A 35 -7.98 9.49 -10.11
CA GLU A 35 -9.21 9.81 -9.38
C GLU A 35 -10.32 8.92 -9.96
N ASP A 36 -10.77 7.95 -9.17
CA ASP A 36 -11.92 7.13 -9.50
C ASP A 36 -13.19 7.72 -8.87
N ARG A 37 -14.18 8.01 -9.71
CA ARG A 37 -15.53 8.37 -9.24
C ARG A 37 -16.40 7.12 -9.18
N VAL A 38 -16.74 6.72 -7.96
CA VAL A 38 -17.55 5.54 -7.69
C VAL A 38 -18.92 5.97 -7.20
N ARG A 39 -19.98 5.33 -7.70
CA ARG A 39 -21.34 5.57 -7.20
C ARG A 39 -21.52 4.93 -5.84
N GLU A 40 -22.22 5.62 -4.95
CA GLU A 40 -22.53 5.05 -3.64
C GLU A 40 -23.22 3.69 -3.72
N GLY A 41 -22.97 2.84 -2.72
CA GLY A 41 -23.50 1.49 -2.62
C GLY A 41 -22.84 0.46 -3.55
N HIS A 42 -21.91 0.87 -4.42
CA HIS A 42 -21.19 -0.05 -5.30
C HIS A 42 -19.91 -0.56 -4.65
N THR A 43 -19.51 -1.77 -5.03
CA THR A 43 -18.21 -2.32 -4.68
C THR A 43 -17.14 -1.71 -5.60
N HIS A 44 -16.03 -1.26 -5.02
CA HIS A 44 -14.86 -0.81 -5.77
C HIS A 44 -13.61 -1.58 -5.39
N ARG A 45 -12.60 -1.54 -6.27
CA ARG A 45 -11.31 -2.18 -6.03
C ARG A 45 -10.17 -1.25 -6.42
N LEU A 46 -9.28 -1.01 -5.48
CA LEU A 46 -8.00 -0.34 -5.74
C LEU A 46 -6.91 -1.38 -5.85
N THR A 47 -6.05 -1.25 -6.86
CA THR A 47 -4.97 -2.20 -7.13
C THR A 47 -3.62 -1.49 -7.02
N CYS A 48 -2.72 -2.11 -6.29
CA CYS A 48 -1.34 -1.69 -6.12
C CYS A 48 -0.41 -2.80 -6.64
N ASN A 49 0.39 -2.50 -7.65
CA ASN A 49 1.38 -3.44 -8.17
C ASN A 49 2.72 -3.23 -7.48
N PHE A 50 3.47 -4.28 -7.24
CA PHE A 50 4.81 -4.19 -6.66
C PHE A 50 5.78 -5.13 -7.36
N THR A 51 7.02 -4.69 -7.49
CA THR A 51 8.14 -5.54 -7.89
C THR A 51 9.06 -5.63 -6.68
N THR A 52 9.50 -6.84 -6.35
CA THR A 52 10.51 -7.01 -5.30
C THR A 52 11.43 -8.20 -5.56
N GLY A 53 12.69 -8.05 -5.17
CA GLY A 53 13.64 -9.17 -5.12
C GLY A 53 13.35 -10.17 -3.99
N PHE A 54 12.52 -9.80 -3.02
CA PHE A 54 12.21 -10.58 -1.81
C PHE A 54 10.76 -11.08 -1.80
N SER A 55 10.34 -11.71 -2.89
CA SER A 55 8.94 -12.08 -3.16
C SER A 55 8.31 -13.03 -2.14
N THR A 56 9.12 -13.76 -1.36
CA THR A 56 8.62 -14.73 -0.37
C THR A 56 8.47 -14.16 1.04
N ASN A 57 9.14 -13.06 1.37
CA ASN A 57 9.22 -12.50 2.72
C ASN A 57 8.92 -11.00 2.76
N SER A 58 7.85 -10.57 2.11
CA SER A 58 7.47 -9.16 2.03
C SER A 58 6.17 -8.88 2.78
N TYR A 59 6.14 -7.72 3.44
CA TYR A 59 4.94 -7.16 4.04
C TYR A 59 4.35 -6.09 3.11
N LEU A 60 3.05 -6.20 2.88
CA LEU A 60 2.30 -5.30 2.01
C LEU A 60 1.22 -4.61 2.84
N PHE A 61 1.11 -3.29 2.72
CA PHE A 61 0.27 -2.48 3.58
C PHE A 61 -0.71 -1.64 2.77
N TRP A 62 -1.86 -1.35 3.38
CA TRP A 62 -2.76 -0.28 2.96
C TRP A 62 -2.89 0.76 4.06
N TYR A 63 -2.89 2.03 3.64
CA TYR A 63 -3.16 3.19 4.47
C TYR A 63 -4.25 4.03 3.82
N ARG A 64 -5.05 4.70 4.65
CA ARG A 64 -6.04 5.70 4.23
C ARG A 64 -5.68 7.05 4.83
N GLN A 65 -5.64 8.07 3.99
CA GLN A 65 -5.44 9.46 4.39
C GLN A 65 -6.68 10.27 4.02
N LYS A 66 -7.32 10.88 5.01
CA LYS A 66 -8.40 11.85 4.80
C LYS A 66 -7.81 13.24 4.92
N ASP A 67 -8.03 14.10 3.91
CA ASP A 67 -7.61 15.51 3.92
C ASP A 67 -6.17 15.72 4.46
N ASP A 68 -5.91 16.82 5.17
CA ASP A 68 -4.62 17.15 5.81
C ASP A 68 -4.25 16.26 7.02
N ASP A 69 -4.89 15.10 7.20
CA ASP A 69 -4.50 14.11 8.22
C ASP A 69 -3.28 13.31 7.76
N SER A 70 -2.63 12.65 8.70
CA SER A 70 -1.58 11.65 8.42
C SER A 70 -2.18 10.33 7.89
N PRO A 71 -1.47 9.57 7.03
CA PRO A 71 -1.93 8.25 6.60
C PRO A 71 -2.15 7.29 7.77
N LYS A 72 -3.37 6.75 7.89
CA LYS A 72 -3.75 5.79 8.94
C LYS A 72 -3.66 4.36 8.43
N TYR A 73 -3.03 3.49 9.23
CA TYR A 73 -2.85 2.08 8.92
C TYR A 73 -4.20 1.35 8.85
N MET A 74 -4.48 0.71 7.71
CA MET A 74 -5.70 -0.09 7.53
C MET A 74 -5.43 -1.58 7.78
N MET A 75 -4.44 -2.14 7.08
CA MET A 75 -4.19 -3.58 7.08
C MET A 75 -2.85 -3.95 6.46
N ARG A 76 -2.39 -5.17 6.79
CA ARG A 76 -1.18 -5.81 6.27
C ARG A 76 -1.52 -7.16 5.66
N ARG A 77 -0.89 -7.50 4.54
CA ARG A 77 -0.88 -8.83 3.93
C ARG A 77 0.54 -9.24 3.69
N ASP A 78 0.85 -10.49 4.00
CA ASP A 78 2.20 -11.01 3.94
C ASP A 78 2.27 -11.98 2.77
N THR A 79 3.37 -11.95 2.00
CA THR A 79 3.56 -12.90 0.88
C THR A 79 3.67 -14.36 1.35
N PHE A 80 3.89 -14.58 2.65
CA PHE A 80 3.94 -15.88 3.31
C PHE A 80 2.65 -16.26 4.06
N GLY A 81 1.53 -15.58 3.77
CA GLY A 81 0.17 -16.01 4.16
C GLY A 81 -0.36 -15.48 5.49
N SER A 82 0.45 -14.74 6.24
CA SER A 82 -0.03 -14.02 7.43
C SER A 82 -0.78 -12.74 7.04
N LYS A 83 -1.72 -12.31 7.89
CA LYS A 83 -2.52 -11.09 7.68
C LYS A 83 -2.80 -10.38 8.99
N HIS A 84 -2.97 -9.07 8.92
CA HIS A 84 -3.39 -8.25 10.05
C HIS A 84 -4.31 -7.13 9.56
N ASN A 85 -5.35 -6.82 10.32
CA ASN A 85 -6.26 -5.71 10.06
C ASN A 85 -6.26 -4.78 11.28
N SER A 86 -6.30 -3.47 11.05
CA SER A 86 -6.51 -2.48 12.10
C SER A 86 -7.94 -2.58 12.63
N PRO A 87 -8.15 -2.54 13.95
CA PRO A 87 -9.49 -2.55 14.55
C PRO A 87 -10.31 -1.30 14.21
N GLU A 88 -9.68 -0.24 13.70
CA GLU A 88 -10.33 1.01 13.29
C GLU A 88 -11.12 0.89 11.97
N PHE A 89 -10.95 -0.21 11.24
CA PHE A 89 -11.54 -0.42 9.93
C PHE A 89 -12.43 -1.66 9.91
N ASP A 90 -13.65 -1.50 9.42
CA ASP A 90 -14.63 -2.58 9.34
C ASP A 90 -14.20 -3.64 8.31
N GLU A 91 -13.96 -4.86 8.77
CA GLU A 91 -13.55 -6.00 7.93
C GLU A 91 -14.63 -6.46 6.94
N SER A 92 -15.91 -6.17 7.22
CA SER A 92 -17.00 -6.45 6.28
C SER A 92 -17.02 -5.47 5.11
N LYS A 93 -16.47 -4.26 5.31
CA LYS A 93 -16.39 -3.19 4.32
C LYS A 93 -15.07 -3.21 3.55
N PHE A 94 -13.96 -3.36 4.26
CA PHE A 94 -12.60 -3.28 3.71
C PHE A 94 -11.89 -4.63 3.79
N GLY A 95 -11.38 -5.10 2.65
CA GLY A 95 -10.58 -6.32 2.60
C GLY A 95 -9.44 -6.21 1.61
N ALA A 96 -8.26 -6.73 1.95
CA ALA A 96 -7.15 -6.82 1.01
C ALA A 96 -6.77 -8.26 0.66
N GLU A 97 -6.26 -8.43 -0.56
CA GLU A 97 -5.79 -9.69 -1.12
C GLU A 97 -4.50 -9.47 -1.91
N VAL A 98 -3.59 -10.44 -1.84
CA VAL A 98 -2.37 -10.47 -2.65
C VAL A 98 -2.57 -11.49 -3.77
N VAL A 99 -2.48 -11.03 -5.01
CA VAL A 99 -2.59 -11.87 -6.21
C VAL A 99 -1.36 -11.64 -7.06
N GLY A 100 -0.44 -12.62 -7.08
CA GLY A 100 0.85 -12.47 -7.72
C GLY A 100 1.64 -11.27 -7.17
N ASN A 101 1.92 -10.31 -8.04
CA ASN A 101 2.65 -9.07 -7.74
C ASN A 101 1.73 -7.87 -7.49
N SER A 102 0.48 -8.13 -7.08
CA SER A 102 -0.52 -7.10 -6.86
C SER A 102 -1.19 -7.24 -5.50
N LEU A 103 -1.29 -6.14 -4.75
CA LEU A 103 -2.10 -5.99 -3.56
C LEU A 103 -3.39 -5.25 -3.93
N SER A 104 -4.54 -5.92 -3.80
CA SER A 104 -5.85 -5.34 -4.10
C SER A 104 -6.59 -4.99 -2.81
N LEU A 105 -7.11 -3.76 -2.67
CA LEU A 105 -8.07 -3.35 -1.65
C LEU A 105 -9.47 -3.39 -2.23
N LYS A 106 -10.34 -4.23 -1.68
CA LYS A 106 -11.77 -4.29 -1.94
C LYS A 106 -12.50 -3.40 -0.93
N MET A 107 -13.43 -2.59 -1.44
CA MET A 107 -14.32 -1.75 -0.65
C MET A 107 -15.76 -2.07 -1.02
N GLU A 108 -16.53 -2.59 -0.06
CA GLU A 108 -17.94 -2.89 -0.25
C GLU A 108 -18.80 -1.66 0.06
N ALA A 109 -19.92 -1.52 -0.65
CA ALA A 109 -20.92 -0.48 -0.42
C ALA A 109 -20.29 0.90 -0.15
N VAL A 110 -19.46 1.38 -1.10
CA VAL A 110 -18.74 2.66 -0.97
C VAL A 110 -19.73 3.79 -0.68
N ASP A 111 -19.36 4.71 0.21
CA ASP A 111 -20.14 5.90 0.55
C ASP A 111 -19.25 7.17 0.56
N VAL A 112 -19.85 8.35 0.65
CA VAL A 112 -19.10 9.63 0.66
C VAL A 112 -18.01 9.71 1.73
N THR A 113 -18.15 9.00 2.85
CA THR A 113 -17.18 9.03 3.97
C THR A 113 -15.93 8.21 3.67
N ASP A 114 -15.94 7.39 2.61
CA ASP A 114 -14.78 6.66 2.13
C ASP A 114 -13.88 7.51 1.22
N SER A 115 -14.32 8.71 0.85
CA SER A 115 -13.53 9.67 0.08
C SER A 115 -12.22 9.98 0.82
N ALA A 116 -11.10 9.62 0.19
CA ALA A 116 -9.77 9.66 0.77
C ALA A 116 -8.71 9.37 -0.29
N VAL A 117 -7.45 9.61 0.07
CA VAL A 117 -6.29 9.08 -0.64
C VAL A 117 -5.86 7.75 -0.01
N TYR A 118 -5.71 6.72 -0.83
CA TYR A 118 -5.30 5.38 -0.41
C TYR A 118 -3.88 5.08 -0.87
N TYR A 119 -3.01 4.77 0.09
CA TYR A 119 -1.60 4.46 -0.14
C TYR A 119 -1.35 2.98 0.11
N CYS A 120 -0.65 2.33 -0.81
CA CYS A 120 -0.06 1.05 -0.52
C CYS A 120 1.43 1.21 -0.20
N ALA A 121 1.96 0.30 0.62
CA ALA A 121 3.38 0.26 0.90
C ALA A 121 3.90 -1.17 0.84
N LEU A 122 5.18 -1.29 0.48
CA LEU A 122 5.94 -2.55 0.51
C LEU A 122 7.08 -2.39 1.50
N GLN A 123 7.23 -3.37 2.39
CA GLN A 123 8.42 -3.56 3.22
C GLN A 123 9.00 -4.96 2.92
N PRO A 124 10.14 -5.03 2.20
CA PRO A 124 10.89 -6.27 2.04
C PRO A 124 11.51 -6.70 3.37
N THR A 125 11.55 -8.01 3.64
CA THR A 125 12.30 -8.55 4.79
C THR A 125 13.53 -9.27 4.28
N LEU A 126 14.72 -8.78 4.64
CA LEU A 126 15.96 -9.49 4.39
C LEU A 126 15.96 -10.79 5.22
N THR A 127 16.10 -11.93 4.54
CA THR A 127 16.50 -13.20 5.16
C THR A 127 17.97 -13.43 4.82
N GLY A 128 18.84 -12.55 5.32
CA GLY A 128 20.30 -12.61 5.10
C GLY A 128 21.02 -13.17 6.31
N ASN A 129 21.71 -14.29 6.13
CA ASN A 129 22.82 -14.73 6.97
C ASN A 129 23.83 -13.58 7.19
N THR A 130 24.19 -13.32 8.44
CA THR A 130 24.87 -12.10 8.94
C THR A 130 26.30 -11.83 8.45
N ASN A 131 26.79 -12.46 7.39
CA ASN A 131 28.22 -12.47 7.04
C ASN A 131 28.68 -11.50 5.94
N THR A 132 27.80 -10.68 5.36
CA THR A 132 28.22 -9.71 4.33
C THR A 132 27.41 -8.41 4.42
N LEU A 133 27.71 -7.59 5.42
CA LEU A 133 27.23 -6.20 5.49
C LEU A 133 28.23 -5.32 4.73
N ASN A 134 27.91 -4.88 3.50
CA ASN A 134 28.64 -3.81 2.84
C ASN A 134 27.78 -2.54 2.79
N LYS A 135 28.12 -1.60 3.66
CA LYS A 135 27.43 -0.32 3.86
C LYS A 135 27.60 0.59 2.65
N ASN A 136 26.68 0.60 1.68
CA ASN A 136 26.60 1.66 0.67
C ASN A 136 25.17 2.23 0.64
N LEU A 137 25.01 3.38 1.30
CA LEU A 137 23.76 4.15 1.34
C LEU A 137 23.39 4.64 -0.06
N CYS A 138 22.16 4.40 -0.51
CA CYS A 138 21.66 4.92 -1.78
C CYS A 138 20.74 6.13 -1.54
N SER A 139 21.15 7.28 -2.05
CA SER A 139 20.27 8.36 -2.49
C SER A 139 20.32 8.36 -4.01
N LYS A 140 19.18 8.15 -4.68
CA LYS A 140 18.99 8.63 -6.05
C LYS A 140 17.55 9.11 -6.24
N ASP A 141 17.49 10.36 -6.69
CA ASP A 141 16.40 11.03 -7.41
C ASP A 141 15.09 11.27 -6.64
N ASN A 142 15.04 12.43 -5.96
CA ASN A 142 13.88 13.29 -5.67
C ASN A 142 12.54 12.66 -5.22
N THR A 143 12.55 11.40 -4.81
CA THR A 143 11.38 10.68 -4.34
C THR A 143 11.49 10.58 -2.83
N ILE A 144 10.53 11.15 -2.12
CA ILE A 144 10.49 11.19 -0.66
C ILE A 144 10.33 9.76 -0.14
N VAL A 145 11.45 9.07 0.10
CA VAL A 145 11.49 7.80 0.81
C VAL A 145 11.47 8.12 2.30
N GLN A 146 10.31 8.03 2.92
CA GLN A 146 10.20 8.25 4.36
C GLN A 146 10.68 7.00 5.10
N CYS A 147 11.97 6.99 5.44
CA CYS A 147 12.53 6.05 6.40
C CYS A 147 11.97 6.40 7.79
N LEU A 148 11.01 5.62 8.29
CA LEU A 148 10.59 5.73 9.70
C LEU A 148 11.75 5.26 10.59
N HIS A 149 12.20 6.16 11.47
CA HIS A 149 13.21 5.94 12.52
C HIS A 149 12.71 4.94 13.57
#